data_AF-A0A7C8HLG0-F1
#
_entry.id   AF-A0A7C8HLG0-F1
#
_cell.length_a   1.000
_cell.length_b   1.000
_cell.length_c   1.000
_cell.angle_alpha   90.00
_cell.angle_beta   90.00
_cell.angle_gamma   90.00
#
_symmetry.space_group_name_H-M   'P 1'
#
loop_
_entity.id
_entity.type
_entity.pdbx_description
1 polymer ?
#
loop_
_entity_poly.entity_id
_entity_poly.type
_entity_poly.pdbx_seq_one_letter_code
_entity_poly.pdbx_strand_id
1 'polypeptide(L)'
;MNRDSQTRLRRDAGQSCMAFVKALKMTTFLVTYDINKEKPKPDRDRAKLLAHIKTFAFAYLSESSYAIDCQLTAPQLYNLLRQHLDPDDTIYVITLTRRWDGFGPTAVNRWLQQRLGLAG
;
A
#
# COMPACT_ATOMS: atom_id res chain seq x y z
N MET A 1 5.30 -40.07 -39.87
CA MET A 1 5.46 -38.98 -38.88
C MET A 1 4.67 -37.79 -39.39
N ASN A 2 3.47 -37.54 -38.84
CA ASN A 2 2.45 -36.70 -39.47
C ASN A 2 2.62 -35.22 -39.07
N ARG A 3 2.60 -34.28 -40.05
CA ARG A 3 2.85 -32.84 -39.84
C ARG A 3 1.74 -32.12 -39.09
N ASP A 4 0.55 -32.72 -39.02
CA ASP A 4 -0.65 -32.07 -38.46
C ASP A 4 -0.67 -31.98 -36.92
N SER A 5 0.14 -32.79 -36.24
CA SER A 5 0.23 -32.78 -34.78
C SER A 5 0.98 -31.55 -34.23
N GLN A 6 1.89 -30.96 -35.01
CA GLN A 6 2.69 -29.81 -34.56
C GLN A 6 1.97 -28.47 -34.74
N THR A 7 0.98 -28.40 -35.64
CA THR A 7 0.26 -27.15 -35.93
C THR A 7 -0.82 -26.85 -34.89
N ARG A 8 -1.38 -27.88 -34.22
CA ARG A 8 -2.34 -27.70 -33.11
C ARG A 8 -1.69 -27.24 -31.82
N LEU A 9 -0.50 -27.76 -31.50
CA LEU A 9 0.25 -27.39 -30.29
C LEU A 9 0.76 -25.94 -30.28
N ARG A 10 0.82 -25.29 -31.45
CA ARG A 10 1.25 -23.88 -31.57
C ARG A 10 0.13 -22.85 -31.41
N ARG A 11 -1.15 -23.25 -31.49
CA ARG A 11 -2.28 -22.32 -31.28
C ARG A 11 -2.66 -22.16 -29.82
N ASP A 12 -2.47 -23.19 -29.00
CA ASP A 12 -2.81 -23.13 -27.56
C ASP A 12 -1.73 -22.45 -26.70
N ALA A 13 -0.47 -22.47 -27.11
CA ALA A 13 0.61 -21.79 -26.39
C ALA A 13 0.58 -20.25 -26.56
N GLY A 14 -0.05 -19.73 -27.61
CA GLY A 14 -0.14 -18.30 -27.89
C GLY A 14 -1.28 -17.56 -27.17
N GLN A 15 -2.32 -18.29 -26.73
CA GLN A 15 -3.46 -17.71 -26.01
C GLN A 15 -3.32 -17.78 -24.48
N SER A 16 -2.38 -18.58 -23.98
CA SER A 16 -2.18 -18.77 -22.53
C SER A 16 -1.22 -17.78 -21.86
N CYS A 17 -0.57 -16.88 -22.61
CA CYS A 17 0.37 -15.91 -22.05
C CYS A 17 -0.27 -14.52 -21.81
N MET A 18 -1.41 -14.25 -22.43
CA MET A 18 -2.08 -12.94 -22.42
C MET A 18 -3.25 -12.84 -21.42
N ALA A 19 -3.56 -13.90 -20.67
CA ALA A 19 -4.79 -13.99 -19.87
C ALA A 19 -4.65 -13.69 -18.36
N PHE A 20 -3.48 -13.28 -17.86
CA PHE A 20 -3.34 -12.91 -16.43
C PHE A 20 -2.35 -11.77 -16.17
N VAL A 21 -2.38 -10.71 -16.96
CA VAL A 21 -2.08 -9.39 -16.38
C VAL A 21 -3.36 -8.92 -15.68
N LYS A 22 -3.73 -9.60 -14.58
CA LYS A 22 -4.69 -9.05 -13.63
C LYS A 22 -4.04 -7.75 -13.18
N ALA A 23 -4.51 -6.61 -13.68
CA ALA A 23 -4.04 -5.30 -13.24
C ALA A 23 -4.02 -5.34 -11.72
N LEU A 24 -2.83 -5.31 -11.13
CA LEU A 24 -2.67 -5.40 -9.69
C LEU A 24 -3.34 -4.16 -9.13
N LYS A 25 -4.53 -4.36 -8.54
CA LYS A 25 -5.34 -3.27 -8.02
C LYS A 25 -4.63 -2.74 -6.78
N MET A 26 -3.94 -1.62 -6.95
CA MET A 26 -3.35 -0.89 -5.82
C MET A 26 -4.49 -0.37 -4.94
N THR A 27 -4.32 -0.50 -3.63
CA THR A 27 -5.26 0.01 -2.64
C THR A 27 -4.52 1.04 -1.78
N THR A 28 -5.15 2.19 -1.59
CA THR A 28 -4.64 3.23 -0.70
C THR A 28 -5.16 2.97 0.72
N PHE A 29 -4.26 3.02 1.70
CA PHE A 29 -4.54 2.88 3.12
C PHE A 29 -4.14 4.14 3.88
N LEU A 30 -4.94 4.55 4.85
CA LEU A 30 -4.50 5.41 5.94
C LEU A 30 -3.78 4.52 6.96
N VAL A 31 -2.49 4.79 7.13
CA VAL A 31 -1.68 4.25 8.21
C VAL A 31 -1.49 5.35 9.23
N THR A 32 -2.01 5.14 10.43
CA THR A 32 -1.79 6.04 11.56
C THR A 32 -1.29 5.26 12.76
N TYR A 33 -0.41 5.87 13.54
CA TYR A 33 0.20 5.23 14.70
C TYR A 33 0.30 6.19 15.86
N ASP A 34 0.48 5.62 17.05
CA ASP A 34 0.86 6.35 18.24
C ASP A 34 1.96 5.55 18.94
N ILE A 35 3.11 6.20 19.16
CA ILE A 35 4.28 5.56 19.78
C ILE A 35 4.39 6.13 21.19
N ASN A 36 4.45 5.23 22.18
CA ASN A 36 4.57 5.64 23.56
C ASN A 36 5.89 6.40 23.76
N LYS A 37 5.79 7.70 24.10
CA LYS A 37 6.95 8.59 24.26
C LYS A 37 7.66 8.41 25.60
N GLU A 38 7.04 7.75 26.58
CA GLU A 38 7.59 7.54 27.91
C GLU A 38 8.59 6.38 27.99
N LYS A 39 8.68 5.56 26.93
CA LYS A 39 9.60 4.42 26.89
C LYS A 39 11.05 4.86 26.65
N PRO A 40 12.05 3.99 26.89
CA PRO A 40 13.46 4.40 26.79
C PRO A 40 13.96 4.80 25.39
N LYS A 41 13.30 4.36 24.29
CA LYS A 41 13.79 4.53 22.91
C LYS A 41 12.66 4.80 21.89
N PRO A 42 11.78 5.78 22.08
CA PRO A 42 10.62 6.02 21.22
C PRO A 42 11.03 6.38 19.79
N ASP A 43 12.11 7.16 19.64
CA ASP A 43 12.62 7.58 18.34
C ASP A 43 13.17 6.42 17.50
N ARG A 44 13.64 5.35 18.15
CA ARG A 44 14.18 4.18 17.45
C ARG A 44 13.09 3.43 16.70
N ASP A 45 11.95 3.20 17.34
CA ASP A 45 10.86 2.43 16.73
C ASP A 45 10.12 3.27 15.70
N ARG A 46 9.97 4.57 15.96
CA ARG A 46 9.54 5.55 14.95
C ARG A 46 10.46 5.49 13.73
N ALA A 47 11.78 5.53 13.91
CA ALA A 47 12.71 5.48 12.80
C ALA A 47 12.61 4.19 11.98
N LYS A 48 12.46 3.02 12.63
CA LYS A 48 12.28 1.73 11.94
C LYS A 48 10.97 1.68 11.16
N LEU A 49 9.86 2.09 11.78
CA LEU A 49 8.55 2.13 11.13
C LEU A 49 8.59 3.05 9.90
N LEU A 50 9.16 4.25 10.07
CA LEU A 50 9.29 5.22 8.98
C LEU A 50 10.20 4.75 7.86
N ALA A 51 11.28 4.03 8.16
CA ALA A 51 12.13 3.44 7.13
C ALA A 51 11.34 2.48 6.24
N HIS A 52 10.41 1.71 6.82
CA HIS A 52 9.57 0.78 6.07
C HIS A 52 8.41 1.47 5.34
N ILE A 53 7.73 2.44 5.97
CA ILE A 53 6.69 3.24 5.30
C ILE A 53 7.24 3.90 4.03
N LYS A 54 8.48 4.41 4.09
CA LYS A 54 9.13 5.08 2.97
C LYS A 54 9.52 4.17 1.80
N THR A 55 9.40 2.85 1.93
CA THR A 55 9.61 1.93 0.78
C THR A 55 8.39 1.83 -0.13
N PHE A 56 7.23 2.34 0.30
CA PHE A 56 6.00 2.36 -0.50
C PHE A 56 5.82 3.68 -1.26
N ALA A 57 4.87 3.71 -2.18
CA ALA A 57 4.30 4.97 -2.62
C ALA A 57 3.46 5.56 -1.48
N PHE A 58 3.83 6.71 -0.94
CA PHE A 58 3.14 7.31 0.19
C PHE A 58 2.90 8.82 0.03
N ALA A 59 1.95 9.34 0.80
CA ALA A 59 1.82 10.75 1.10
C ALA A 59 1.87 10.98 2.62
N TYR A 60 2.64 11.98 3.04
CA TYR A 60 2.74 12.42 4.43
C TYR A 60 1.54 13.30 4.78
N LEU A 61 0.63 12.80 5.63
CA LEU A 61 -0.58 13.53 6.03
C LEU A 61 -0.32 14.35 7.30
N SER A 62 0.34 13.74 8.29
CA SER A 62 0.78 14.38 9.54
C SER A 62 1.92 13.58 10.16
N GLU A 63 2.44 14.05 11.30
CA GLU A 63 3.61 13.45 11.99
C GLU A 63 3.48 11.95 12.27
N SER A 64 2.25 11.47 12.46
CA SER A 64 1.93 10.08 12.76
C SER A 64 0.90 9.48 11.81
N SER A 65 0.68 10.09 10.64
CA SER A 65 -0.30 9.62 9.66
C SER A 65 0.20 9.71 8.23
N TYR A 66 0.04 8.61 7.50
CA TYR A 66 0.50 8.42 6.13
C TYR A 66 -0.60 7.80 5.30
N ALA A 67 -0.77 8.26 4.06
CA ALA A 67 -1.47 7.50 3.05
C ALA A 67 -0.46 6.60 2.32
N ILE A 68 -0.72 5.31 2.20
CA ILE A 68 0.15 4.33 1.53
C ILE A 68 -0.62 3.65 0.42
N ASP A 69 -0.06 3.62 -0.78
CA ASP A 69 -0.62 2.93 -1.95
C ASP A 69 0.22 1.70 -2.28
N CYS A 70 -0.38 0.52 -2.16
CA CYS A 70 0.33 -0.75 -2.36
C CYS A 70 -0.61 -1.89 -2.79
N GLN A 71 -0.04 -3.04 -3.11
CA GLN A 71 -0.77 -4.25 -3.53
C GLN A 71 -1.16 -5.15 -2.34
N LEU A 72 -0.73 -4.78 -1.13
CA LEU A 72 -1.04 -5.54 0.08
C LEU A 72 -2.50 -5.32 0.48
N THR A 73 -3.05 -6.30 1.17
CA THR A 73 -4.30 -6.14 1.93
C THR A 73 -4.02 -5.41 3.25
N ALA A 74 -5.05 -4.80 3.85
CA ALA A 74 -4.89 -4.12 5.15
C ALA A 74 -4.26 -5.03 6.23
N PRO A 75 -4.68 -6.31 6.41
CA PRO A 75 -4.05 -7.21 7.38
C PRO A 75 -2.58 -7.51 7.07
N GLN A 76 -2.21 -7.64 5.79
CA GLN A 76 -0.81 -7.85 5.39
C GLN A 76 0.05 -6.62 5.70
N LEU A 77 -0.42 -5.42 5.35
CA LEU A 77 0.29 -4.19 5.66
C LEU A 77 0.38 -3.94 7.17
N TYR A 78 -0.69 -4.22 7.92
CA TYR A 78 -0.67 -4.17 9.38
C TYR A 78 0.39 -5.11 9.98
N ASN A 79 0.37 -6.40 9.60
CA ASN A 79 1.30 -7.39 10.13
C ASN A 79 2.77 -7.02 9.82
N LEU A 80 3.01 -6.47 8.63
CA LEU A 80 4.32 -6.00 8.21
C LEU A 80 4.81 -4.84 9.08
N LEU A 81 3.98 -3.81 9.27
CA LEU A 81 4.37 -2.60 10.01
C LEU A 81 4.42 -2.82 11.53
N ARG A 82 3.52 -3.64 12.07
CA ARG A 82 3.41 -3.94 13.51
C ARG A 82 4.68 -4.59 14.08
N GLN A 83 5.48 -5.25 13.25
CA GLN A 83 6.77 -5.84 13.65
C GLN A 83 7.82 -4.81 14.09
N HIS A 84 7.61 -3.53 13.75
CA HIS A 84 8.51 -2.45 14.13
C HIS A 84 8.09 -1.71 15.40
N LEU A 85 7.00 -2.16 16.04
CA LEU A 85 6.36 -1.51 17.18
C LEU A 85 6.40 -2.41 18.43
N ASP A 86 6.40 -1.78 19.59
CA ASP A 86 6.31 -2.47 20.89
C ASP A 86 4.86 -2.82 21.25
N PRO A 87 4.63 -3.67 22.27
CA PRO A 87 3.28 -4.02 22.75
C PRO A 87 2.41 -2.85 23.19
N ASP A 88 3.00 -1.75 23.64
CA ASP A 88 2.32 -0.56 24.15
C ASP A 88 2.15 0.56 23.11
N ASP A 89 2.61 0.34 21.87
CA ASP A 89 2.36 1.24 20.74
C ASP A 89 1.05 0.87 20.01
N THR A 90 0.41 1.86 19.39
CA THR A 90 -0.82 1.68 18.60
C THR A 90 -0.57 1.88 17.10
N ILE A 91 -1.21 1.08 16.25
CA ILE A 91 -1.22 1.28 14.80
C ILE A 91 -2.55 0.84 14.20
N TYR A 92 -3.05 1.64 13.26
CA TYR A 92 -4.23 1.32 12.44
C TYR A 92 -3.86 1.37 10.96
N VAL A 93 -4.42 0.42 10.21
CA VAL A 93 -4.37 0.38 8.75
C VAL A 93 -5.81 0.36 8.24
N ILE A 94 -6.25 1.47 7.67
CA ILE A 94 -7.65 1.71 7.26
C ILE A 94 -7.68 1.91 5.76
N THR A 95 -8.52 1.15 5.04
CA THR A 95 -8.69 1.35 3.60
C THR A 95 -9.31 2.72 3.31
N LEU A 96 -8.64 3.56 2.51
CA LEU A 96 -9.18 4.82 2.05
C LEU A 96 -10.04 4.62 0.81
N THR A 97 -11.14 5.38 0.74
CA THR A 97 -12.11 5.31 -0.37
C THR A 97 -12.28 6.69 -1.01
N ARG A 98 -13.05 6.73 -2.11
CA ARG A 98 -13.23 7.90 -2.99
C ARG A 98 -13.83 9.14 -2.31
N ARG A 99 -14.38 9.02 -1.11
CA ARG A 99 -14.96 10.11 -0.33
C ARG A 99 -13.96 10.54 0.73
N TRP A 100 -13.22 11.60 0.44
CA TRP A 100 -12.30 12.21 1.39
C TRP A 100 -12.45 13.74 1.29
N ASP A 101 -12.42 14.39 2.45
CA ASP A 101 -12.39 15.84 2.59
C ASP A 101 -11.13 16.19 3.36
N GLY A 102 -10.42 17.24 2.96
CA GLY A 102 -9.17 17.57 3.60
C GLY A 102 -8.60 18.93 3.23
N PHE A 103 -7.82 19.46 4.18
CA PHE A 103 -6.99 20.64 3.99
C PHE A 103 -5.54 20.27 4.27
N GLY A 104 -4.62 20.70 3.42
CA GLY A 104 -3.22 20.33 3.53
C GLY A 104 -2.40 20.80 2.34
N PRO A 105 -1.12 20.40 2.28
CA PRO A 105 -0.22 20.78 1.20
C PRO A 105 -0.77 20.34 -0.17
N THR A 106 -0.66 21.22 -1.17
CA THR A 106 -1.14 20.96 -2.54
C THR A 106 -0.63 19.64 -3.12
N ALA A 107 0.63 19.28 -2.85
CA ALA A 107 1.23 18.03 -3.32
C ALA A 107 0.54 16.78 -2.74
N VAL A 108 0.16 16.83 -1.46
CA VAL A 108 -0.54 15.73 -0.77
C VAL A 108 -1.95 15.59 -1.31
N ASN A 109 -2.69 16.70 -1.42
CA ASN A 109 -4.05 16.69 -1.97
C ASN A 109 -4.08 16.18 -3.41
N ARG A 110 -3.10 16.57 -4.25
CA ARG A 110 -2.96 16.04 -5.61
C ARG A 110 -2.67 14.54 -5.61
N TRP A 111 -1.80 14.08 -4.72
CA TRP A 111 -1.48 12.65 -4.60
C TRP A 111 -2.72 11.83 -4.23
N LEU A 112 -3.52 12.32 -3.27
CA LEU A 112 -4.78 11.70 -2.86
C LEU A 112 -5.78 11.70 -4.02
N GLN A 113 -5.95 12.84 -4.70
CA GLN A 113 -6.85 12.95 -5.85
C GLN A 113 -6.52 11.97 -6.99
N GLN A 114 -5.23 11.73 -7.25
CA GLN A 114 -4.80 10.79 -8.30
C GLN A 114 -5.15 9.33 -7.98
N ARG A 115 -5.18 8.95 -6.70
CA ARG A 115 -5.39 7.56 -6.26
C ARG A 115 -6.81 7.27 -5.81
N LEU A 116 -7.42 8.25 -5.16
CA LEU A 116 -8.75 8.17 -4.59
C LEU A 116 -9.78 8.92 -5.43
N GLY A 117 -9.42 9.66 -6.47
CA GLY A 117 -10.34 10.55 -7.18
C GLY A 117 -10.64 11.85 -6.44
N LEU A 118 -11.42 12.71 -7.08
CA LEU A 118 -11.86 14.01 -6.53
C LEU A 118 -12.54 13.86 -5.17
N ALA A 119 -12.21 14.77 -4.25
CA ALA A 119 -12.99 15.01 -3.04
C ALA A 119 -14.45 15.36 -3.41
N GLY A 120 -15.38 14.96 -2.54
CA GLY A 120 -16.82 15.12 -2.75
C GLY A 120 -17.30 16.55 -2.59
#